data_AF-A0A960XXQ7-F1
#
_entry.id   AF-A0A960XXQ7-F1
#
_cell.length_a   1.000
_cell.length_b   1.000
_cell.length_c   1.000
_cell.angle_alpha   90.00
_cell.angle_beta   90.00
_cell.angle_gamma   90.00
#
_symmetry.space_group_name_H-M   'P 1'
#
loop_
_entity.id
_entity.type
_entity.pdbx_description
1 polymer ?
#
loop_
_entity_poly.entity_id
_entity_poly.type
_entity_poly.pdbx_seq_one_letter_code
_entity_poly.pdbx_strand_id
1 'polypeptide(L)'
;MEIQRKFHERIGSLAAEIHSRFSHLSRDEARREVYLWISELTGLDPLRLRVDPPELTENQWDSVQDFARQRSQGLPFAYILGRAGFYGLEFAIGPGVLIPRPETEELVDRALYRAESRIRTGQSSLRILDLCAGSGCIGIALGHVLQQRMKSGKLPATNLEICFSDLSNRALEYARLNAKNLLEESFKPEFFQGDLMAPLRNQEMAPFDLICCNPPYVHPDEVDLLSPETHLHEPEEALFHSNPPELYRQILAEIAPFLAKQGQAILELSPFISEAVRMLCGSAFPDHSCDLESDLSGKCRFLIFTCKPSA
;
A
#
# COMPACT_ATOMS: atom_id res chain seq x y z
N MET A 1 12.47 33.84 23.33
CA MET A 1 11.42 34.64 22.64
C MET A 1 11.80 34.98 21.20
N GLU A 2 12.98 35.55 20.90
CA GLU A 2 13.33 35.93 19.52
C GLU A 2 13.60 34.74 18.58
N ILE A 3 14.33 33.71 19.04
CA ILE A 3 14.57 32.47 18.28
C ILE A 3 13.24 31.79 17.92
N GLN A 4 12.36 31.64 18.92
CA GLN A 4 11.03 31.07 18.73
C GLN A 4 10.21 31.87 17.71
N ARG A 5 10.22 33.20 17.77
CA ARG A 5 9.52 34.05 16.78
C ARG A 5 10.08 33.82 15.37
N LYS A 6 11.40 33.90 15.18
CA LYS A 6 12.06 33.72 13.87
C LYS A 6 11.78 32.33 13.27
N PHE A 7 11.80 31.30 14.11
CA PHE A 7 11.50 29.92 13.70
C PHE A 7 10.09 29.80 13.11
N HIS A 8 9.08 30.30 13.83
CA HIS A 8 7.69 30.24 13.39
C HIS A 8 7.43 31.13 12.17
N GLU A 9 8.10 32.28 12.06
CA GLU A 9 8.05 33.15 10.88
C GLU A 9 8.61 32.46 9.64
N ARG A 10 9.75 31.77 9.74
CA ARG A 10 10.37 31.04 8.62
C ARG A 10 9.47 29.89 8.15
N ILE A 11 8.91 29.11 9.08
CA ILE A 11 7.91 28.07 8.75
C ILE A 11 6.68 28.69 8.07
N GLY A 12 6.17 29.81 8.59
CA GLY A 12 5.04 30.52 8.01
C GLY A 12 5.30 30.99 6.57
N SER A 13 6.52 31.46 6.30
CA SER A 13 6.95 31.86 4.95
C SER A 13 6.98 30.66 3.99
N LEU A 14 7.55 29.53 4.41
CA LEU A 14 7.60 28.32 3.58
C LEU A 14 6.21 27.75 3.31
N ALA A 15 5.34 27.72 4.33
CA ALA A 15 3.96 27.28 4.16
C ALA A 15 3.18 28.20 3.21
N ALA A 16 3.43 29.51 3.23
CA ALA A 16 2.84 30.45 2.29
C ALA A 16 3.36 30.25 0.86
N GLU A 17 4.65 29.95 0.70
CA GLU A 17 5.25 29.62 -0.60
C GLU A 17 4.61 28.36 -1.20
N ILE A 18 4.55 27.26 -0.43
CA ILE A 18 3.92 26.01 -0.84
C ILE A 18 2.48 26.26 -1.27
N HIS A 19 1.67 26.89 -0.42
CA HIS A 19 0.27 27.17 -0.74
C HIS A 19 0.11 28.07 -1.97
N SER A 20 0.99 29.05 -2.17
CA SER A 20 0.90 29.96 -3.33
C SER A 20 1.14 29.26 -4.66
N ARG A 21 1.98 28.22 -4.67
CA ARG A 21 2.36 27.46 -5.87
C ARG A 21 1.56 26.16 -6.02
N PHE A 22 1.05 25.65 -4.91
CA PHE A 22 0.29 24.42 -4.81
C PHE A 22 -0.97 24.65 -3.95
N SER A 23 -1.92 25.39 -4.53
CA SER A 23 -3.11 25.90 -3.82
C SER A 23 -4.09 24.84 -3.32
N HIS A 24 -3.94 23.59 -3.77
CA HIS A 24 -4.70 22.44 -3.28
C HIS A 24 -4.40 22.11 -1.81
N LEU A 25 -3.20 22.44 -1.33
CA LEU A 25 -2.83 22.27 0.08
C LEU A 25 -3.07 23.58 0.83
N SER A 26 -3.85 23.55 1.92
CA SER A 26 -4.06 24.74 2.74
C SER A 26 -2.75 25.19 3.43
N ARG A 27 -2.67 26.47 3.81
CA ARG A 27 -1.49 26.98 4.54
C ARG A 27 -1.24 26.25 5.86
N ASP A 28 -2.29 25.79 6.53
CA ASP A 28 -2.15 25.07 7.80
C ASP A 28 -1.67 23.63 7.59
N GLU A 29 -2.10 22.96 6.51
CA GLU A 29 -1.54 21.66 6.12
C GLU A 29 -0.09 21.79 5.69
N ALA A 30 0.25 22.77 4.84
CA ALA A 30 1.62 23.05 4.44
C ALA A 30 2.52 23.34 5.65
N ARG A 31 2.01 24.09 6.64
CA ARG A 31 2.71 24.34 7.90
C ARG A 31 2.96 23.04 8.67
N ARG A 32 1.97 22.14 8.76
CA ARG A 32 2.13 20.82 9.41
C ARG A 32 3.20 19.99 8.72
N GLU A 33 3.20 19.94 7.38
CA GLU A 33 4.24 19.23 6.61
C GLU A 33 5.65 19.77 6.90
N VAL A 34 5.83 21.10 6.97
CA VAL A 34 7.12 21.71 7.33
C VAL A 34 7.56 21.31 8.74
N TYR A 35 6.64 21.28 9.71
CA TYR A 35 6.96 20.77 11.05
C TYR A 35 7.38 19.31 11.04
N LEU A 36 6.74 18.47 10.23
CA LEU A 36 7.10 17.06 10.11
C LEU A 36 8.49 16.88 9.47
N TRP A 37 8.85 17.68 8.48
CA TRP A 37 10.22 17.66 7.92
C TRP A 37 11.27 18.10 8.93
N ILE A 38 10.99 19.14 9.72
CA ILE A 38 11.91 19.57 10.78
C ILE A 38 12.02 18.49 11.87
N SER A 39 10.89 17.87 12.22
CA SER A 39 10.86 16.73 13.16
C SER A 39 11.75 15.61 12.66
N GLU A 40 11.70 15.30 11.37
CA GLU A 40 12.55 14.28 10.76
C GLU A 40 14.04 14.60 10.85
N LEU A 41 14.42 15.84 10.50
CA LEU A 41 15.82 16.27 10.51
C LEU A 41 16.42 16.41 11.92
N THR A 42 15.58 16.52 12.95
CA THR A 42 16.02 16.80 14.33
C THR A 42 15.76 15.66 15.30
N GLY A 43 14.90 14.70 14.94
CA GLY A 43 14.38 13.67 15.84
C GLY A 43 13.47 14.23 16.96
N LEU A 44 13.04 15.49 16.85
CA LEU A 44 12.17 16.11 17.86
C LEU A 44 10.71 15.93 17.51
N ASP A 45 9.89 15.71 18.53
CA ASP A 45 8.44 15.65 18.39
C ASP A 45 7.84 16.96 17.81
N PRO A 46 6.89 16.89 16.85
CA PRO A 46 6.28 18.08 16.24
C PRO A 46 5.62 19.03 17.23
N LEU A 47 5.05 18.56 18.35
CA LEU A 47 4.47 19.44 19.37
C LEU A 47 5.56 20.17 20.15
N ARG A 48 6.68 19.50 20.45
CA ARG A 48 7.85 20.15 21.05
C ARG A 48 8.35 21.31 20.16
N LEU A 49 8.43 21.11 18.85
CA LEU A 49 8.86 22.15 17.90
C LEU A 49 7.96 23.40 17.91
N ARG A 50 6.68 23.28 18.30
CA ARG A 50 5.75 24.42 18.39
C ARG A 50 5.91 25.22 19.67
N VAL A 51 6.26 24.53 20.76
CA VAL A 51 6.35 25.14 22.10
C VAL A 51 7.76 25.68 22.36
N ASP A 52 8.78 24.89 22.06
CA ASP A 52 10.18 25.19 22.35
C ASP A 52 11.08 24.70 21.19
N PRO A 53 11.08 25.41 20.05
CA PRO A 53 11.84 25.00 18.89
C PRO A 53 13.36 25.11 19.15
N PRO A 54 14.15 24.16 18.63
CA PRO A 54 15.60 24.28 18.65
C PRO A 54 16.05 25.39 17.69
N GLU A 55 17.29 25.83 17.85
CA GLU A 55 17.99 26.54 16.78
C GLU A 55 18.45 25.52 15.74
N LEU A 56 17.94 25.64 14.51
CA LEU A 56 18.37 24.80 13.39
C LEU A 56 19.63 25.39 12.75
N THR A 57 20.52 24.52 12.31
CA THR A 57 21.67 24.89 11.47
C THR A 57 21.22 25.38 10.09
N GLU A 58 22.06 26.14 9.39
CA GLU A 58 21.75 26.56 8.01
C GLU A 58 21.55 25.35 7.09
N ASN A 59 22.36 24.29 7.21
CA ASN A 59 22.18 23.07 6.43
C ASN A 59 20.79 22.42 6.65
N GLN A 60 20.30 22.40 7.90
CA GLN A 60 18.95 21.87 8.18
C GLN A 60 17.88 22.76 7.53
N TRP A 61 18.04 24.07 7.60
CA TRP A 61 17.11 24.98 6.94
C TRP A 61 17.15 24.89 5.42
N ASP A 62 18.32 24.70 4.82
CA ASP A 62 18.49 24.48 3.38
C ASP A 62 17.77 23.21 2.93
N SER A 63 17.85 22.12 3.71
CA SER A 63 17.07 20.90 3.47
C SER A 63 15.56 21.15 3.54
N VAL A 64 15.07 21.85 4.56
CA VAL A 64 13.64 22.17 4.70
C VAL A 64 13.16 23.08 3.56
N GLN A 65 13.99 24.02 3.12
CA GLN A 65 13.71 24.84 1.95
C GLN A 65 13.65 24.01 0.67
N ASP A 66 14.54 23.04 0.50
CA ASP A 66 14.51 22.14 -0.65
C ASP A 66 13.24 21.29 -0.67
N PHE A 67 12.84 20.74 0.47
CA PHE A 67 11.57 20.02 0.61
C PHE A 67 10.37 20.91 0.28
N ALA A 68 10.35 22.16 0.76
CA ALA A 68 9.29 23.11 0.42
C ALA A 68 9.26 23.43 -1.08
N ARG A 69 10.42 23.53 -1.75
CA ARG A 69 10.50 23.71 -3.21
C ARG A 69 9.94 22.51 -3.95
N GLN A 70 10.34 21.29 -3.59
CA GLN A 70 9.83 20.05 -4.20
C GLN A 70 8.31 19.93 -4.01
N ARG A 71 7.82 20.21 -2.79
CA ARG A 71 6.38 20.18 -2.50
C ARG A 71 5.60 21.24 -3.28
N SER A 72 6.18 22.42 -3.46
CA SER A 72 5.61 23.50 -4.29
C SER A 72 5.50 23.14 -5.76
N GLN A 73 6.23 22.13 -6.23
CA GLN A 73 6.16 21.59 -7.60
C GLN A 73 5.13 20.46 -7.73
N GLY A 74 4.41 20.13 -6.65
CA GLY A 74 3.40 19.07 -6.62
C GLY A 74 3.91 17.71 -6.13
N LEU A 75 5.21 17.57 -5.83
CA LEU A 75 5.76 16.28 -5.41
C LEU A 75 5.06 15.80 -4.11
N PRO A 76 4.59 14.53 -4.04
CA PRO A 76 3.94 14.01 -2.85
C PRO A 76 4.81 14.13 -1.60
N PHE A 77 4.21 14.50 -0.48
CA PHE A 77 4.88 14.61 0.81
C PHE A 77 5.66 13.34 1.19
N ALA A 78 5.07 12.16 0.97
CA ALA A 78 5.71 10.89 1.25
C ALA A 78 6.97 10.67 0.40
N TYR A 79 6.95 11.00 -0.89
CA TYR A 79 8.13 10.90 -1.75
C TYR A 79 9.27 11.82 -1.30
N ILE A 80 8.95 13.02 -0.82
CA ILE A 80 9.94 13.94 -0.25
C ILE A 80 10.58 13.33 1.01
N LEU A 81 9.80 12.67 1.85
CA LEU A 81 10.30 11.94 3.03
C LEU A 81 11.02 10.62 2.67
N GLY A 82 10.76 10.07 1.48
CA GLY A 82 11.21 8.74 1.07
C GLY A 82 10.53 7.58 1.80
N ARG A 83 9.46 7.84 2.55
CA ARG A 83 8.71 6.81 3.29
C ARG A 83 7.25 7.16 3.56
N ALA A 84 6.44 6.14 3.83
CA ALA A 84 5.04 6.25 4.21
C ALA A 84 4.69 5.25 5.32
N GLY A 85 3.87 5.70 6.27
CA GLY A 85 3.29 4.82 7.28
C GLY A 85 2.18 3.96 6.69
N PHE A 86 2.16 2.67 7.01
CA PHE A 86 1.10 1.73 6.64
C PHE A 86 1.03 0.59 7.64
N TYR A 87 -0.16 0.33 8.19
CA TYR A 87 -0.44 -0.72 9.17
C TYR A 87 0.52 -0.70 10.39
N GLY A 88 0.90 0.51 10.84
CA GLY A 88 1.83 0.73 11.95
C GLY A 88 3.31 0.48 11.62
N LEU A 89 3.66 0.28 10.35
CA LEU A 89 5.03 0.12 9.85
C LEU A 89 5.42 1.30 8.94
N GLU A 90 6.71 1.58 8.83
CA GLU A 90 7.26 2.61 7.94
C GLU A 90 7.86 1.97 6.69
N PHE A 91 7.23 2.20 5.52
CA PHE A 91 7.67 1.67 4.23
C PHE A 91 8.49 2.69 3.47
N ALA A 92 9.67 2.31 2.97
CA ALA A 92 10.39 3.08 1.98
C ALA A 92 9.56 3.17 0.68
N ILE A 93 9.41 4.39 0.17
CA ILE A 93 8.68 4.70 -1.07
C ILE A 93 9.40 5.82 -1.83
N GLY A 94 8.96 6.07 -3.06
CA GLY A 94 9.51 7.14 -3.91
C GLY A 94 9.04 6.97 -5.35
N PRO A 95 9.61 7.73 -6.30
CA PRO A 95 9.21 7.65 -7.70
C PRO A 95 9.26 6.21 -8.24
N GLY A 96 8.15 5.79 -8.86
CA GLY A 96 8.00 4.45 -9.42
C GLY A 96 7.22 3.45 -8.56
N VAL A 97 6.63 3.86 -7.43
CA VAL A 97 5.78 2.98 -6.62
C VAL A 97 4.59 3.72 -6.01
N LEU A 98 3.40 3.12 -6.04
CA LEU A 98 2.20 3.69 -5.41
C LEU A 98 2.44 3.90 -3.90
N ILE A 99 2.05 5.06 -3.38
CA ILE A 99 2.08 5.32 -1.94
C ILE A 99 0.95 4.48 -1.29
N PRO A 100 1.21 3.66 -0.26
CA PRO A 100 0.16 2.87 0.40
C PRO A 100 -1.01 3.75 0.85
N ARG A 101 -2.25 3.28 0.63
CA ARG A 101 -3.47 4.01 0.96
C ARG A 101 -4.06 3.50 2.28
N PRO A 102 -4.68 4.38 3.11
CA PRO A 102 -5.32 3.95 4.36
C PRO A 102 -6.41 2.89 4.14
N GLU A 103 -7.19 3.00 3.06
CA GLU A 103 -8.23 2.03 2.72
C GLU A 103 -7.65 0.63 2.47
N THR A 104 -6.40 0.53 2.00
CA THR A 104 -5.72 -0.75 1.76
C THR A 104 -5.35 -1.47 3.08
N GLU A 105 -5.29 -0.77 4.22
CA GLU A 105 -5.10 -1.42 5.54
C GLU A 105 -6.27 -2.36 5.87
N GLU A 106 -7.48 -2.03 5.43
CA GLU A 106 -8.66 -2.86 5.62
C GLU A 106 -8.63 -4.17 4.79
N LEU A 107 -7.83 -4.20 3.71
CA LEU A 107 -7.53 -5.44 2.99
C LEU A 107 -6.66 -6.34 3.85
N VAL A 108 -5.65 -5.78 4.53
CA VAL A 108 -4.76 -6.52 5.45
C VAL A 108 -5.57 -7.12 6.59
N ASP A 109 -6.53 -6.40 7.17
CA ASP A 109 -7.41 -6.93 8.23
C ASP A 109 -8.18 -8.18 7.77
N ARG A 110 -8.76 -8.12 6.57
CA ARG A 110 -9.52 -9.23 5.95
C ARG A 110 -8.64 -10.43 5.64
N ALA A 111 -7.43 -10.16 5.17
CA ALA A 111 -6.41 -11.16 4.90
C ALA A 111 -5.92 -11.84 6.19
N LEU A 112 -5.65 -11.07 7.24
CA LEU A 112 -5.27 -11.59 8.57
C LEU A 112 -6.36 -12.49 9.14
N TYR A 113 -7.62 -12.05 9.12
CA TYR A 113 -8.73 -12.86 9.62
C TYR A 113 -8.78 -14.26 8.99
N ARG A 114 -8.62 -14.32 7.66
CA ARG A 114 -8.65 -15.57 6.87
C ARG A 114 -7.41 -16.43 7.10
N ALA A 115 -6.23 -15.82 7.10
CA ALA A 115 -4.96 -16.48 7.41
C ALA A 115 -4.98 -17.12 8.80
N GLU A 116 -5.43 -16.37 9.82
CA GLU A 116 -5.52 -16.89 11.18
C GLU A 116 -6.52 -18.02 11.33
N SER A 117 -7.68 -17.92 10.68
CA SER A 117 -8.68 -18.99 10.67
C SER A 117 -8.06 -20.29 10.17
N ARG A 118 -7.32 -20.25 9.05
CA ARG A 118 -6.64 -21.40 8.48
C ARG A 118 -5.57 -21.99 9.41
N ILE A 119 -4.72 -21.11 9.97
CA ILE A 119 -3.69 -21.52 10.93
C ILE A 119 -4.32 -22.23 12.13
N ARG A 120 -5.39 -21.68 12.71
CA ARG A 120 -6.07 -22.27 13.88
C ARG A 120 -6.77 -23.59 13.58
N THR A 121 -7.19 -23.82 12.34
CA THR A 121 -7.73 -25.12 11.91
C THR A 121 -6.66 -26.21 11.71
N GLY A 122 -5.39 -25.92 12.05
CA GLY A 122 -4.31 -26.90 12.06
C GLY A 122 -3.46 -26.91 10.80
N GLN A 123 -3.53 -25.86 9.97
CA GLN A 123 -2.71 -25.77 8.76
C GLN A 123 -1.24 -25.51 9.13
N SER A 124 -0.36 -26.44 8.78
CA SER A 124 1.07 -26.41 9.11
C SER A 124 1.91 -25.53 8.18
N SER A 125 1.37 -25.15 7.02
CA SER A 125 1.97 -24.21 6.08
C SER A 125 0.92 -23.22 5.58
N LEU A 126 1.30 -21.97 5.35
CA LEU A 126 0.44 -20.95 4.77
C LEU A 126 1.21 -20.22 3.67
N ARG A 127 0.73 -20.31 2.43
CA ARG A 127 1.34 -19.63 1.28
C ARG A 127 0.48 -18.47 0.82
N ILE A 128 1.05 -17.27 0.81
CA ILE A 128 0.38 -16.02 0.45
C ILE A 128 1.04 -15.43 -0.79
N LEU A 129 0.24 -14.91 -1.72
CA LEU A 129 0.72 -14.06 -2.82
C LEU A 129 0.20 -12.64 -2.63
N ASP A 130 1.11 -11.67 -2.69
CA ASP A 130 0.80 -10.25 -2.90
C ASP A 130 0.96 -9.94 -4.39
N LEU A 131 -0.16 -9.81 -5.10
CA LEU A 131 -0.25 -9.60 -6.55
C LEU A 131 -0.47 -8.11 -6.84
N CYS A 132 0.27 -7.54 -7.79
CA CYS A 132 0.40 -6.08 -7.95
C CYS A 132 0.97 -5.46 -6.66
N ALA A 133 2.06 -6.05 -6.16
CA ALA A 133 2.60 -5.82 -4.83
C ALA A 133 3.00 -4.36 -4.55
N GLY A 134 3.36 -3.57 -5.56
CA GLY A 134 3.85 -2.21 -5.37
C GLY A 134 5.07 -2.20 -4.43
N SER A 135 4.94 -1.47 -3.32
CA SER A 135 5.96 -1.38 -2.26
C SER A 135 6.02 -2.62 -1.35
N GLY A 136 5.20 -3.65 -1.63
CA GLY A 136 5.01 -4.86 -0.84
C GLY A 136 4.18 -4.64 0.42
N CYS A 137 3.49 -3.50 0.55
CA CYS A 137 2.88 -3.07 1.80
C CYS A 137 1.88 -4.07 2.38
N ILE A 138 1.06 -4.72 1.54
CA ILE A 138 0.07 -5.70 1.96
C ILE A 138 0.75 -6.97 2.48
N GLY A 139 1.57 -7.62 1.64
CA GLY A 139 2.22 -8.88 1.98
C GLY A 139 3.20 -8.75 3.15
N ILE A 140 3.93 -7.64 3.25
CA ILE A 140 4.86 -7.38 4.35
C ILE A 140 4.11 -7.13 5.66
N ALA A 141 3.04 -6.32 5.65
CA ALA A 141 2.24 -6.10 6.86
C ALA A 141 1.62 -7.41 7.37
N LEU A 142 1.08 -8.23 6.46
CA LEU A 142 0.58 -9.57 6.77
C LEU A 142 1.66 -10.45 7.40
N GLY A 143 2.81 -10.55 6.74
CA GLY A 143 3.94 -11.36 7.21
C GLY A 143 4.43 -10.93 8.58
N HIS A 144 4.60 -9.62 8.79
CA HIS A 144 5.04 -9.05 10.04
C HIS A 144 4.08 -9.42 11.18
N VAL A 145 2.78 -9.18 11.01
CA VAL A 145 1.79 -9.43 12.06
C VAL A 145 1.67 -10.92 12.38
N LEU A 146 1.63 -11.78 11.36
CA LEU A 146 1.54 -13.24 11.55
C LEU A 146 2.77 -13.76 12.30
N GLN A 147 3.98 -13.34 11.92
CA GLN A 147 5.22 -13.71 12.60
C GLN A 147 5.22 -13.28 14.08
N GLN A 148 4.80 -12.04 14.38
CA GLN A 148 4.70 -11.56 15.77
C GLN A 148 3.67 -12.35 16.59
N ARG A 149 2.53 -12.71 16.00
CA ARG A 149 1.50 -13.52 16.67
C ARG A 149 1.95 -14.96 16.90
N MET A 150 2.72 -15.55 15.99
CA MET A 150 3.35 -16.87 16.17
C MET A 150 4.41 -16.84 17.27
N LYS A 151 5.32 -15.84 17.25
CA LYS A 151 6.37 -15.66 18.27
C LYS A 151 5.82 -15.46 19.68
N SER A 152 4.72 -14.73 19.81
CA SER A 152 4.06 -14.50 21.10
C SER A 152 3.18 -15.65 21.56
N GLY A 153 3.06 -16.74 20.78
CA GLY A 153 2.22 -17.89 21.09
C GLY A 153 0.71 -17.64 20.92
N LYS A 154 0.31 -16.51 20.34
CA LYS A 154 -1.10 -16.21 20.00
C LYS A 154 -1.59 -17.04 18.81
N LEU A 155 -0.68 -17.46 17.94
CA LEU A 155 -0.91 -18.41 16.85
C LEU A 155 0.04 -19.61 16.96
N PRO A 156 -0.40 -20.81 16.57
CA PRO A 156 0.48 -21.95 16.34
C PRO A 156 1.65 -21.61 15.40
N ALA A 157 2.78 -22.29 15.59
CA ALA A 157 3.88 -22.20 14.63
C ALA A 157 3.45 -22.82 13.29
N THR A 158 3.50 -22.01 12.23
CA THR A 158 3.13 -22.40 10.87
C THR A 158 4.26 -21.95 9.93
N ASN A 159 4.61 -22.80 8.96
CA ASN A 159 5.51 -22.42 7.89
C ASN A 159 4.85 -21.33 7.03
N LEU A 160 5.36 -20.11 7.08
CA LEU A 160 4.79 -18.98 6.33
C LEU A 160 5.64 -18.72 5.10
N GLU A 161 4.99 -18.71 3.93
CA GLU A 161 5.61 -18.37 2.64
C GLU A 161 4.86 -17.18 2.05
N ILE A 162 5.58 -16.12 1.68
CA ILE A 162 4.99 -14.94 1.03
C ILE A 162 5.75 -14.67 -0.25
N CYS A 163 5.00 -14.64 -1.35
CA CYS A 163 5.46 -14.26 -2.67
C CYS A 163 4.92 -12.88 -3.03
N PHE A 164 5.68 -12.13 -3.81
CA PHE A 164 5.30 -10.82 -4.33
C PHE A 164 5.41 -10.84 -5.85
N SER A 165 4.41 -10.33 -6.55
CA SER A 165 4.49 -10.16 -8.00
C SER A 165 4.00 -8.79 -8.41
N ASP A 166 4.75 -8.18 -9.33
CA ASP A 166 4.43 -6.88 -9.87
C ASP A 166 4.98 -6.75 -11.30
N LEU A 167 4.31 -5.95 -12.13
CA LEU A 167 4.77 -5.63 -13.48
C LEU A 167 6.06 -4.79 -13.43
N SER A 168 6.15 -3.91 -12.43
CA SER A 168 7.21 -2.91 -12.29
C SER A 168 8.38 -3.45 -11.47
N ASN A 169 9.54 -3.63 -12.10
CA ASN A 169 10.75 -3.95 -11.35
C ASN A 169 11.11 -2.85 -10.34
N ARG A 170 10.79 -1.59 -10.64
CA ARG A 170 11.04 -0.46 -9.76
C ARG A 170 10.22 -0.57 -8.47
N ALA A 171 8.95 -0.95 -8.57
CA ALA A 171 8.13 -1.25 -7.39
C ALA A 171 8.72 -2.41 -6.59
N LEU A 172 9.14 -3.51 -7.26
CA LEU A 172 9.77 -4.65 -6.59
C LEU A 172 11.11 -4.32 -5.92
N GLU A 173 11.85 -3.30 -6.36
CA GLU A 173 13.03 -2.79 -5.62
C GLU A 173 12.62 -2.24 -4.25
N TYR A 174 11.53 -1.46 -4.17
CA TYR A 174 10.98 -0.99 -2.90
C TYR A 174 10.45 -2.16 -2.07
N ALA A 175 9.71 -3.10 -2.67
CA ALA A 175 9.21 -4.29 -1.96
C ALA A 175 10.35 -5.11 -1.34
N ARG A 176 11.46 -5.32 -2.06
CA ARG A 176 12.65 -6.00 -1.52
C ARG A 176 13.31 -5.24 -0.38
N LEU A 177 13.46 -3.92 -0.51
CA LEU A 177 14.01 -3.07 0.53
C LEU A 177 13.15 -3.11 1.80
N ASN A 178 11.84 -2.99 1.64
CA ASN A 178 10.88 -3.01 2.74
C ASN A 178 10.84 -4.38 3.42
N ALA A 179 10.81 -5.47 2.65
CA ALA A 179 10.83 -6.82 3.20
C ALA A 179 12.11 -7.06 4.03
N LYS A 180 13.26 -6.62 3.53
CA LYS A 180 14.53 -6.69 4.27
C LYS A 180 14.50 -5.92 5.60
N ASN A 181 13.82 -4.77 5.63
CA ASN A 181 13.81 -3.89 6.79
C ASN A 181 12.74 -4.26 7.83
N LEU A 182 11.61 -4.85 7.39
CA LEU A 182 10.40 -4.99 8.21
C LEU A 182 10.04 -6.44 8.57
N LEU A 183 10.58 -7.43 7.84
CA LEU A 183 10.41 -8.85 8.14
C LEU A 183 11.65 -9.39 8.87
N GLU A 184 11.50 -10.57 9.46
CA GLU A 184 12.63 -11.26 10.09
C GLU A 184 13.74 -11.59 9.10
N GLU A 185 15.00 -11.51 9.53
CA GLU A 185 16.16 -11.79 8.68
C GLU A 185 16.18 -13.21 8.09
N SER A 186 15.59 -14.17 8.81
CA SER A 186 15.41 -15.55 8.37
C SER A 186 14.31 -15.71 7.33
N PHE A 187 13.41 -14.74 7.20
CA PHE A 187 12.31 -14.77 6.26
C PHE A 187 12.81 -14.45 4.85
N LYS A 188 12.54 -15.34 3.90
CA LYS A 188 13.04 -15.27 2.52
C LYS A 188 11.85 -15.16 1.56
N PRO A 189 11.27 -13.96 1.40
CA PRO A 189 10.20 -13.78 0.42
C PRO A 189 10.74 -13.85 -1.00
N GLU A 190 9.87 -14.27 -1.92
CA GLU A 190 10.19 -14.38 -3.34
C GLU A 190 9.50 -13.29 -4.15
N PHE A 191 10.19 -12.78 -5.18
CA PHE A 191 9.74 -11.63 -5.96
C PHE A 191 9.74 -11.97 -7.45
N PHE A 192 8.59 -11.79 -8.09
CA PHE A 192 8.35 -12.18 -9.47
C PHE A 192 7.97 -10.96 -10.31
N GLN A 193 8.88 -10.52 -11.18
CA GLN A 193 8.58 -9.47 -12.14
C GLN A 193 7.80 -10.05 -13.32
N GLY A 194 6.63 -9.50 -13.61
CA GLY A 194 5.86 -9.85 -14.79
C GLY A 194 4.40 -9.42 -14.69
N ASP A 195 3.68 -9.63 -15.78
CA ASP A 195 2.25 -9.35 -15.84
C ASP A 195 1.45 -10.40 -15.07
N LEU A 196 0.73 -9.96 -14.06
CA LEU A 196 -0.12 -10.77 -13.18
C LEU A 196 0.52 -12.11 -12.78
N MET A 197 -0.07 -13.24 -13.19
CA MET A 197 0.40 -14.58 -12.82
C MET A 197 1.42 -15.16 -13.81
N ALA A 198 1.73 -14.47 -14.91
CA ALA A 198 2.65 -14.95 -15.94
C ALA A 198 4.00 -15.47 -15.40
N PRO A 199 4.70 -14.77 -14.47
CA PRO A 199 6.00 -15.26 -13.98
C PRO A 199 5.88 -16.48 -13.06
N LEU A 200 4.70 -16.77 -12.51
CA LEU A 200 4.45 -17.91 -11.62
C LEU A 200 4.05 -19.20 -12.36
N ARG A 201 3.64 -19.13 -13.64
CA ARG A 201 3.13 -20.30 -14.41
C ARG A 201 4.13 -21.45 -14.55
N ASN A 202 5.43 -21.15 -14.51
CA ASN A 202 6.50 -22.15 -14.62
C ASN A 202 7.18 -22.44 -13.27
N GLN A 203 6.61 -21.95 -12.17
CA GLN A 203 7.17 -22.11 -10.82
C GLN A 203 6.33 -23.10 -10.02
N GLU A 204 6.95 -23.89 -9.15
CA GLU A 204 6.25 -24.78 -8.21
C GLU A 204 5.72 -24.01 -6.98
N MET A 205 5.07 -22.86 -7.23
CA MET A 205 4.57 -21.93 -6.20
C MET A 205 3.08 -22.08 -5.92
N ALA A 206 2.35 -22.83 -6.74
CA ALA A 206 0.96 -23.19 -6.43
C ALA A 206 0.89 -24.41 -5.48
N PRO A 207 -0.19 -24.56 -4.70
CA PRO A 207 -1.29 -23.62 -4.56
C PRO A 207 -1.04 -22.53 -3.50
N PHE A 208 -1.71 -21.38 -3.62
CA PHE A 208 -1.77 -20.30 -2.63
C PHE A 208 -3.01 -20.43 -1.76
N ASP A 209 -2.85 -20.27 -0.45
CA ASP A 209 -3.96 -20.22 0.50
C ASP A 209 -4.70 -18.89 0.47
N LEU A 210 -3.94 -17.83 0.20
CA LEU A 210 -4.43 -16.46 0.14
C LEU A 210 -3.72 -15.70 -0.98
N ILE A 211 -4.49 -15.00 -1.81
CA ILE A 211 -3.96 -14.04 -2.78
C ILE A 211 -4.53 -12.67 -2.42
N CYS A 212 -3.68 -11.69 -2.20
CA CYS A 212 -4.06 -10.31 -1.96
C CYS A 212 -3.69 -9.49 -3.19
N CYS A 213 -4.52 -8.53 -3.58
CA CYS A 213 -4.24 -7.70 -4.74
C CYS A 213 -4.90 -6.33 -4.62
N ASN A 214 -4.13 -5.28 -4.93
CA ASN A 214 -4.65 -3.95 -5.17
C ASN A 214 -4.28 -3.55 -6.62
N PRO A 215 -5.09 -3.95 -7.62
CA PRO A 215 -4.79 -3.68 -9.02
C PRO A 215 -5.16 -2.24 -9.41
N PRO A 216 -4.64 -1.71 -10.53
CA PRO A 216 -5.04 -0.40 -11.05
C PRO A 216 -6.53 -0.41 -11.45
N TYR A 217 -7.36 0.33 -10.73
CA TYR A 217 -8.81 0.32 -10.92
C TYR A 217 -9.41 1.66 -11.36
N VAL A 218 -8.59 2.69 -11.55
CA VAL A 218 -9.06 4.01 -11.97
C VAL A 218 -9.21 4.02 -13.49
N HIS A 219 -10.36 4.42 -14.02
CA HIS A 219 -10.50 4.65 -15.46
C HIS A 219 -9.77 5.94 -15.86
N PRO A 220 -9.12 6.05 -17.03
CA PRO A 220 -8.46 7.28 -17.46
C PRO A 220 -9.35 8.53 -17.43
N ASP A 221 -10.66 8.38 -17.68
CA ASP A 221 -11.65 9.46 -17.60
C ASP A 221 -11.89 9.97 -16.16
N GLU A 222 -11.40 9.27 -15.14
CA GLU A 222 -11.50 9.64 -13.73
C GLU A 222 -10.27 10.41 -13.23
N VAL A 223 -9.31 10.77 -14.10
CA VAL A 223 -8.08 11.48 -13.71
C VAL A 223 -8.36 12.78 -12.94
N ASP A 224 -9.43 13.50 -13.29
CA ASP A 224 -9.84 14.75 -12.64
C ASP A 224 -10.37 14.54 -11.20
N LEU A 225 -10.65 13.29 -10.81
CA LEU A 225 -11.03 12.92 -9.44
C LEU A 225 -9.80 12.68 -8.54
N LEU A 226 -8.62 12.50 -9.13
CA LEU A 226 -7.38 12.28 -8.40
C LEU A 226 -6.74 13.61 -7.99
N SER A 227 -6.05 13.61 -6.86
CA SER A 227 -5.26 14.79 -6.49
C SER A 227 -4.13 15.00 -7.51
N PRO A 228 -3.68 16.26 -7.71
CA PRO A 228 -2.53 16.54 -8.57
C PRO A 228 -1.28 15.76 -8.17
N GLU A 229 -1.04 15.58 -6.86
CA GLU A 229 0.13 14.81 -6.42
C GLU A 229 0.08 13.37 -6.91
N THR A 230 -1.10 12.76 -6.88
CA THR A 230 -1.28 11.36 -7.30
C THR A 230 -1.10 11.22 -8.81
N HIS A 231 -1.88 11.91 -9.63
CA HIS A 231 -1.85 11.65 -11.07
C HIS A 231 -0.60 12.21 -11.78
N LEU A 232 0.10 13.20 -11.20
CA LEU A 232 1.32 13.76 -11.80
C LEU A 232 2.61 13.03 -11.40
N HIS A 233 2.62 12.32 -10.26
CA HIS A 233 3.87 11.77 -9.72
C HIS A 233 3.82 10.27 -9.39
N GLU A 234 2.65 9.69 -9.12
CA GLU A 234 2.55 8.24 -8.93
C GLU A 234 2.49 7.53 -10.30
N PRO A 235 2.95 6.26 -10.39
CA PRO A 235 3.03 5.58 -11.67
C PRO A 235 1.65 5.38 -12.30
N GLU A 236 1.47 5.79 -13.56
CA GLU A 236 0.21 5.61 -14.29
C GLU A 236 -0.24 4.15 -14.31
N GLU A 237 0.70 3.21 -14.49
CA GLU A 237 0.47 1.76 -14.48
C GLU A 237 -0.07 1.21 -13.15
N ALA A 238 0.16 1.92 -12.05
CA ALA A 238 -0.36 1.55 -10.73
C ALA A 238 -1.74 2.18 -10.43
N LEU A 239 -2.16 3.17 -11.23
CA LEU A 239 -3.42 3.89 -11.05
C LEU A 239 -4.48 3.44 -12.06
N PHE A 240 -4.12 3.45 -13.35
CA PHE A 240 -5.07 3.45 -14.44
C PHE A 240 -5.18 2.11 -15.17
N HIS A 241 -6.42 1.76 -15.54
CA HIS A 241 -6.68 0.70 -16.50
C HIS A 241 -7.83 1.13 -17.43
N SER A 242 -7.70 0.88 -18.74
CA SER A 242 -8.68 1.31 -19.74
C SER A 242 -10.03 0.58 -19.64
N ASN A 243 -10.05 -0.57 -18.98
CA ASN A 243 -11.29 -1.30 -18.68
C ASN A 243 -11.12 -2.06 -17.36
N PRO A 244 -11.29 -1.38 -16.20
CA PRO A 244 -11.07 -2.01 -14.91
C PRO A 244 -11.89 -3.30 -14.71
N PRO A 245 -13.22 -3.36 -15.00
CA PRO A 245 -13.97 -4.60 -14.84
C PRO A 245 -13.40 -5.81 -15.59
N GLU A 246 -12.88 -5.61 -16.80
CA GLU A 246 -12.23 -6.66 -17.58
C GLU A 246 -10.89 -7.11 -16.97
N LEU A 247 -10.12 -6.19 -16.37
CA LEU A 247 -8.91 -6.54 -15.61
C LEU A 247 -9.25 -7.48 -14.44
N TYR A 248 -10.32 -7.21 -13.68
CA TYR A 248 -10.75 -8.14 -12.62
C TYR A 248 -11.12 -9.51 -13.21
N ARG A 249 -11.83 -9.56 -14.34
CA ARG A 249 -12.15 -10.83 -15.00
C ARG A 249 -10.88 -11.60 -15.39
N GLN A 250 -9.86 -10.92 -15.91
CA GLN A 250 -8.55 -11.50 -16.23
C GLN A 250 -7.85 -12.01 -14.98
N ILE A 251 -7.70 -11.17 -13.95
CA ILE A 251 -7.04 -11.54 -12.68
C ILE A 251 -7.69 -12.80 -12.11
N LEU A 252 -9.02 -12.84 -12.00
CA LEU A 252 -9.73 -14.00 -11.46
C LEU A 252 -9.50 -15.28 -12.27
N ALA A 253 -9.48 -15.18 -13.61
CA ALA A 253 -9.20 -16.32 -14.47
C ALA A 253 -7.76 -16.84 -14.29
N GLU A 254 -6.81 -15.94 -14.07
CA GLU A 254 -5.41 -16.28 -13.88
C GLU A 254 -5.10 -16.82 -12.48
N ILE A 255 -5.77 -16.33 -11.42
CA ILE A 255 -5.51 -16.77 -10.05
C ILE A 255 -6.27 -18.05 -9.68
N ALA A 256 -7.44 -18.33 -10.29
CA ALA A 256 -8.27 -19.48 -9.91
C ALA A 256 -7.53 -20.83 -9.96
N PRO A 257 -6.69 -21.14 -10.97
CA PRO A 257 -5.89 -22.37 -11.00
C PRO A 257 -4.78 -22.43 -9.94
N PHE A 258 -4.40 -21.29 -9.38
CA PHE A 258 -3.32 -21.17 -8.38
C PHE A 258 -3.84 -21.18 -6.95
N LEU A 259 -5.15 -21.07 -6.72
CA LEU A 259 -5.73 -21.11 -5.39
C LEU A 259 -5.79 -22.54 -4.84
N ALA A 260 -5.47 -22.70 -3.57
CA ALA A 260 -5.69 -23.92 -2.82
C ALA A 260 -7.20 -24.24 -2.76
N LYS A 261 -7.53 -25.47 -2.37
CA LYS A 261 -8.93 -25.79 -2.03
C LYS A 261 -9.38 -24.86 -0.90
N GLN A 262 -10.55 -24.22 -1.07
CA GLN A 262 -11.06 -23.17 -0.17
C GLN A 262 -10.14 -21.95 -0.07
N GLY A 263 -9.13 -21.84 -0.95
CA GLY A 263 -8.23 -20.69 -1.07
C GLY A 263 -9.04 -19.46 -1.44
N GLN A 264 -8.61 -18.31 -0.93
CA GLN A 264 -9.31 -17.06 -1.16
C GLN A 264 -8.40 -16.05 -1.82
N ALA A 265 -8.99 -15.21 -2.68
CA ALA A 265 -8.37 -14.00 -3.13
C ALA A 265 -9.17 -12.79 -2.63
N ILE A 266 -8.46 -11.75 -2.22
CA ILE A 266 -9.01 -10.49 -1.74
C ILE A 266 -8.46 -9.39 -2.64
N LEU A 267 -9.35 -8.78 -3.43
CA LEU A 267 -8.98 -7.74 -4.38
C LEU A 267 -9.60 -6.42 -3.92
N GLU A 268 -8.79 -5.38 -3.77
CA GLU A 268 -9.31 -4.01 -3.63
C GLU A 268 -9.91 -3.55 -4.95
N LEU A 269 -10.96 -2.71 -4.90
CA LEU A 269 -11.60 -2.14 -6.08
C LEU A 269 -12.24 -0.78 -5.81
N SER A 270 -12.50 -0.03 -6.89
CA SER A 270 -13.29 1.19 -6.82
C SER A 270 -14.78 0.88 -6.58
N PRO A 271 -15.47 1.58 -5.66
CA PRO A 271 -16.90 1.41 -5.46
C PRO A 271 -17.73 1.61 -6.73
N PHE A 272 -17.24 2.44 -7.67
CA PHE A 272 -17.90 2.72 -8.95
C PHE A 272 -17.99 1.50 -9.87
N ILE A 273 -17.05 0.55 -9.77
CA ILE A 273 -17.01 -0.65 -10.61
C ILE A 273 -17.49 -1.91 -9.87
N SER A 274 -17.74 -1.83 -8.56
CA SER A 274 -18.03 -2.98 -7.69
C SER A 274 -19.15 -3.89 -8.22
N GLU A 275 -20.27 -3.30 -8.63
CA GLU A 275 -21.41 -4.05 -9.14
C GLU A 275 -21.15 -4.66 -10.52
N ALA A 276 -20.46 -3.94 -11.41
CA ALA A 276 -20.06 -4.45 -12.72
C ALA A 276 -19.12 -5.65 -12.58
N VAL A 277 -18.12 -5.54 -11.70
CA VAL A 277 -17.20 -6.64 -11.35
C VAL A 277 -17.98 -7.83 -10.79
N ARG A 278 -18.90 -7.62 -9.84
CA ARG A 278 -19.72 -8.71 -9.26
C ARG A 278 -20.54 -9.46 -10.30
N MET A 279 -21.20 -8.75 -11.21
CA MET A 279 -21.98 -9.36 -12.30
C MET A 279 -21.08 -10.18 -13.25
N LEU A 280 -19.93 -9.63 -13.65
CA LEU A 280 -18.95 -10.35 -14.47
C LEU A 280 -18.48 -11.63 -13.78
N CYS A 281 -18.14 -11.53 -12.48
CA CYS A 281 -17.70 -12.66 -11.67
C CYS A 281 -18.74 -13.78 -11.64
N GLY A 282 -20.01 -13.46 -11.34
CA GLY A 282 -21.08 -14.45 -11.28
C GLY A 282 -21.34 -15.17 -12.61
N SER A 283 -21.07 -14.51 -13.74
CA SER A 283 -21.21 -15.11 -15.07
C SER A 283 -20.00 -15.94 -15.51
N ALA A 284 -18.78 -15.48 -15.20
CA ALA A 284 -17.54 -16.10 -15.66
C ALA A 284 -17.07 -17.25 -14.75
N PHE A 285 -17.45 -17.23 -13.47
CA PHE A 285 -17.00 -18.17 -12.44
C PHE A 285 -18.16 -18.75 -11.63
N PRO A 286 -19.14 -19.42 -12.27
CA PRO A 286 -20.37 -19.88 -11.61
C PRO A 286 -20.11 -20.91 -10.49
N ASP A 287 -19.00 -21.64 -10.59
CA ASP A 287 -18.60 -22.65 -9.60
C ASP A 287 -17.82 -22.06 -8.41
N HIS A 288 -17.56 -20.75 -8.38
CA HIS A 288 -16.81 -20.08 -7.32
C HIS A 288 -17.68 -19.08 -6.54
N SER A 289 -17.25 -18.66 -5.34
CA SER A 289 -17.91 -17.57 -4.60
C SER A 289 -17.26 -16.24 -4.95
N CYS A 290 -18.07 -15.21 -5.18
CA CYS A 290 -17.62 -13.85 -5.48
C CYS A 290 -18.45 -12.87 -4.66
N ASP A 291 -17.95 -12.52 -3.49
CA ASP A 291 -18.66 -11.70 -2.51
C ASP A 291 -18.07 -10.29 -2.44
N LEU A 292 -18.91 -9.27 -2.29
CA LEU A 292 -18.46 -7.89 -2.07
C LEU A 292 -18.51 -7.56 -0.58
N GLU A 293 -17.42 -7.01 -0.06
CA GLU A 293 -17.35 -6.47 1.30
C GLU A 293 -17.14 -4.95 1.26
N SER A 294 -17.80 -4.26 2.18
CA SER A 294 -17.70 -2.79 2.32
C SER A 294 -16.60 -2.38 3.28
N ASP A 295 -15.96 -1.25 3.01
CA ASP A 295 -15.04 -0.59 3.94
C ASP A 295 -15.77 -0.02 5.18
N LEU A 296 -15.01 0.53 6.14
CA LEU A 296 -15.56 1.16 7.35
C LEU A 296 -16.44 2.39 7.04
N SER A 297 -16.35 2.96 5.84
CA SER A 297 -17.21 4.04 5.36
C SER A 297 -18.50 3.55 4.68
N GLY A 298 -18.69 2.24 4.57
CA GLY A 298 -19.85 1.60 3.96
C GLY A 298 -19.80 1.51 2.43
N LYS A 299 -18.63 1.71 1.81
CA LYS A 299 -18.46 1.59 0.35
C LYS A 299 -17.93 0.21 -0.02
N CYS A 300 -18.50 -0.44 -1.03
CA CYS A 300 -17.99 -1.71 -1.55
C CYS A 300 -16.58 -1.55 -2.12
N ARG A 301 -15.57 -2.05 -1.39
CA ARG A 301 -14.15 -1.87 -1.68
C ARG A 301 -13.38 -3.16 -1.90
N PHE A 302 -13.95 -4.30 -1.51
CA PHE A 302 -13.24 -5.57 -1.55
C PHE A 302 -14.07 -6.64 -2.24
N LEU A 303 -13.49 -7.29 -3.23
CA LEU A 303 -14.01 -8.52 -3.81
C LEU A 303 -13.32 -9.70 -3.14
N ILE A 304 -14.12 -10.60 -2.59
CA ILE A 304 -13.69 -11.87 -2.02
C ILE A 304 -14.01 -12.97 -3.01
N PHE A 305 -12.98 -13.51 -3.64
CA PHE A 305 -13.09 -14.65 -4.53
C PHE A 305 -12.70 -15.92 -3.77
N THR A 306 -13.55 -16.94 -3.75
CA THR A 306 -13.28 -18.21 -3.06
C THR A 306 -13.37 -19.38 -4.02
N CYS A 307 -12.28 -20.13 -4.13
CA CYS A 307 -12.25 -21.39 -4.89
C CYS A 307 -13.05 -22.45 -4.12
N LYS A 308 -14.30 -22.68 -4.53
CA LYS A 308 -15.10 -23.79 -4.00
C LYS A 308 -14.52 -25.12 -4.49
N PRO A 309 -14.58 -26.19 -3.70
CA PRO A 309 -14.25 -27.52 -4.17
C PRO A 309 -15.13 -27.87 -5.38
N SER A 310 -14.53 -28.39 -6.45
CA SER A 310 -15.28 -29.10 -7.48
C SER A 310 -16.11 -30.19 -6.81
N ALA A 311 -17.42 -30.23 -7.10
CA ALA A 311 -18.35 -31.22 -6.56
C ALA A 311 -17.96 -32.66 -6.93
#